data_AF-A0AA39ITZ1-F1
#
_entry.id   AF-A0AA39ITZ1-F1
#
_cell.length_a   1.000
_cell.length_b   1.000
_cell.length_c   1.000
_cell.angle_alpha   90.00
_cell.angle_beta   90.00
_cell.angle_gamma   90.00
#
_symmetry.space_group_name_H-M   'P 1'
#
loop_
_entity.id
_entity.type
_entity.pdbx_description
1 polymer ?
#
loop_
_entity_poly.entity_id
_entity_poly.type
_entity_poly.pdbx_seq_one_letter_code
_entity_poly.pdbx_strand_id
1 'polypeptide(L)'
;MLPVQRRKPTLSPEDATSLEEGRWPPWFKQARETLKSELLSSLGDCWDDLMWFWTLTEGRQGFKTSRISIGPQSAGDLRPAEVGNWLKRGRHVEYVPELGRKDLKSLGDSWWVWWKALQLDWRGVSGVDGCLHTDHQIGDGEWEHLWHPGANGLMTVIICLKWWGELITKHYGMGSLRMRSWETAVEDVLWVMTSMVS
;
A
#
# COMPACT_ATOMS: atom_id res chain seq x y z
N MET A 1 -15.43 15.56 1.65
CA MET A 1 -15.14 15.06 3.02
C MET A 1 -13.77 15.58 3.38
N LEU A 2 -13.60 16.17 4.55
CA LEU A 2 -12.25 16.44 5.06
C LEU A 2 -11.61 15.08 5.35
N PRO A 3 -10.34 14.83 4.97
CA PRO A 3 -9.67 13.60 5.33
C PRO A 3 -9.67 13.50 6.87
N VAL A 4 -10.13 12.36 7.39
CA VAL A 4 -10.01 12.06 8.82
C VAL A 4 -8.51 11.96 9.10
N GLN A 5 -7.92 13.00 9.69
CA GLN A 5 -6.56 12.90 10.22
C GLN A 5 -6.56 11.79 11.27
N ARG A 6 -5.99 10.64 10.91
CA ARG A 6 -5.86 9.52 11.82
C ARG A 6 -4.79 9.89 12.84
N ARG A 7 -5.19 9.93 14.11
CA ARG A 7 -4.27 10.28 15.20
C ARG A 7 -3.18 9.22 15.26
N LYS A 8 -1.92 9.64 15.07
CA LYS A 8 -0.76 8.76 15.25
C LYS A 8 -0.75 8.25 16.70
N PRO A 9 -0.54 6.93 16.92
CA PRO A 9 -0.48 6.38 18.27
C PRO A 9 0.71 6.96 19.05
N THR A 10 0.63 6.88 20.38
CA THR A 10 1.80 7.16 21.22
C THR A 10 2.85 6.09 20.94
N LEU A 11 4.04 6.52 20.51
CA LEU A 11 5.12 5.62 20.12
C LEU A 11 5.81 5.02 21.35
N SER A 12 6.07 3.72 21.31
CA SER A 12 7.08 3.12 22.17
C SER A 12 8.48 3.66 21.78
N PRO A 13 9.49 3.58 22.66
CA PRO A 13 10.87 3.94 22.29
C PRO A 13 11.40 3.14 21.08
N GLU A 14 11.00 1.88 20.94
CA GLU A 14 11.38 1.02 19.81
C GLU A 14 10.73 1.48 18.50
N ASP A 15 9.44 1.85 18.55
CA ASP A 15 8.73 2.40 17.39
C ASP A 15 9.33 3.75 16.97
N ALA A 16 9.66 4.62 17.93
CA ALA A 16 10.33 5.88 17.65
C ALA A 16 11.71 5.67 17.00
N THR A 17 12.49 4.71 17.50
CA THR A 17 13.80 4.35 16.93
C THR A 17 13.66 3.81 15.51
N SER A 18 12.60 3.06 15.21
CA SER A 18 12.35 2.50 13.87
C SER A 18 12.06 3.56 12.81
N LEU A 19 11.57 4.74 13.22
CA LEU A 19 11.34 5.88 12.33
C LEU A 19 12.62 6.66 11.99
N GLU A 20 13.72 6.41 12.69
CA GLU A 20 15.00 7.06 12.40
C GLU A 20 15.63 6.49 11.11
N GLU A 21 15.72 7.31 10.07
CA GLU A 21 16.31 6.91 8.77
C GLU A 21 17.73 6.32 8.89
N GLY A 22 18.51 6.80 9.88
CA GLY A 22 19.83 6.27 10.18
C GLY A 22 19.85 4.77 10.52
N ARG A 23 18.74 4.22 11.02
CA ARG A 23 18.58 2.82 11.42
C ARG A 23 18.12 1.92 10.29
N TRP A 24 17.62 2.47 9.19
CA TRP A 24 17.05 1.68 8.11
C TRP A 24 18.11 0.85 7.38
N PRO A 25 17.86 -0.44 7.13
CA PRO A 25 18.76 -1.24 6.30
C PRO A 25 18.75 -0.73 4.85
N PRO A 26 19.80 -1.03 4.06
CA PRO A 26 19.93 -0.52 2.68
C PRO A 26 18.71 -0.81 1.80
N TRP A 27 18.11 -2.00 1.93
CA TRP A 27 16.94 -2.38 1.14
C TRP A 27 15.74 -1.46 1.44
N PHE A 28 15.54 -1.10 2.72
CA PHE A 28 14.40 -0.28 3.13
C PHE A 28 14.62 1.18 2.73
N LYS A 29 15.86 1.69 2.82
CA LYS A 29 16.21 3.02 2.27
C LYS A 29 15.90 3.10 0.77
N GLN A 30 16.32 2.10 0.00
CA GLN A 30 16.01 2.04 -1.43
C GLN A 30 14.50 1.94 -1.68
N ALA A 31 13.77 1.18 -0.86
CA ALA A 31 12.33 1.05 -0.96
C ALA A 31 11.60 2.38 -0.66
N ARG A 32 12.03 3.10 0.38
CA ARG A 32 11.55 4.45 0.72
C ARG A 32 11.79 5.44 -0.41
N GLU A 33 12.97 5.43 -1.01
CA GLU A 33 13.28 6.26 -2.17
C GLU A 33 12.40 5.90 -3.37
N THR A 34 12.19 4.60 -3.62
CA THR A 34 11.31 4.12 -4.71
C THR A 34 9.86 4.56 -4.52
N LEU A 35 9.40 4.63 -3.28
CA LEU A 35 8.03 5.00 -2.93
C LEU A 35 7.82 6.50 -2.74
N LYS A 36 8.89 7.29 -2.74
CA LYS A 36 8.83 8.74 -2.63
C LYS A 36 8.04 9.33 -3.80
N SER A 37 7.09 10.21 -3.49
CA SER A 37 6.30 10.90 -4.50
C SER A 37 5.82 12.25 -3.99
N GLU A 38 6.49 13.32 -4.42
CA GLU A 38 6.09 14.70 -4.10
C GLU A 38 4.67 15.01 -4.59
N LEU A 39 4.29 14.41 -5.72
CA LEU A 39 2.95 14.55 -6.27
C LEU A 39 1.90 13.99 -5.31
N LEU A 40 2.10 12.76 -4.80
CA LEU A 40 1.11 12.13 -3.91
C LEU A 40 1.11 12.76 -2.52
N SER A 41 2.26 13.18 -1.99
CA SER A 41 2.33 13.95 -0.74
C SER A 41 1.58 15.29 -0.86
N SER A 42 1.52 15.89 -2.06
CA SER A 42 0.73 17.11 -2.28
C SER A 42 -0.80 16.88 -2.32
N LEU A 43 -1.26 15.62 -2.43
CA LEU A 43 -2.69 15.27 -2.44
C LEU A 43 -3.32 15.22 -1.04
N GLY A 44 -2.50 15.36 0.01
CA GLY A 44 -2.90 15.37 1.41
C GLY A 44 -2.10 14.39 2.27
N ASP A 45 -2.38 14.40 3.57
CA ASP A 45 -1.58 13.68 4.57
C ASP A 45 -1.64 12.15 4.43
N CYS A 46 -2.64 11.59 3.74
CA CYS A 46 -2.86 10.14 3.68
C CYS A 46 -1.69 9.35 3.07
N TRP A 47 -0.98 9.90 2.08
CA TRP A 47 0.18 9.22 1.50
C TRP A 47 1.39 9.22 2.44
N ASP A 48 1.64 10.35 3.11
CA ASP A 48 2.72 10.47 4.08
C ASP A 48 2.44 9.64 5.34
N ASP A 49 1.18 9.57 5.77
CA ASP A 49 0.75 8.68 6.84
C ASP A 49 0.88 7.21 6.44
N LEU A 50 0.51 6.83 5.21
CA LEU A 50 0.72 5.48 4.70
C LEU A 50 2.22 5.11 4.76
N MET A 51 3.08 6.02 4.34
CA MET A 51 4.53 5.88 4.41
C MET A 51 5.03 5.75 5.86
N TRP A 52 4.46 6.52 6.78
CA TRP A 52 4.81 6.48 8.20
C TRP A 52 4.40 5.17 8.86
N PHE A 53 3.14 4.74 8.67
CA PHE A 53 2.62 3.49 9.23
C PHE A 53 3.33 2.27 8.64
N TRP A 54 3.61 2.25 7.33
CA TRP A 54 4.41 1.17 6.74
C TRP A 54 5.80 1.08 7.36
N THR A 55 6.44 2.23 7.66
CA THR A 55 7.75 2.25 8.33
C THR A 55 7.67 1.64 9.73
N LEU A 56 6.62 1.92 10.50
CA LEU A 56 6.40 1.27 11.79
C LEU A 56 6.14 -0.23 11.64
N THR A 57 5.29 -0.64 10.70
CA THR A 57 4.99 -2.06 10.46
C THR A 57 6.25 -2.85 10.12
N GLU A 58 7.14 -2.32 9.28
CA GLU A 58 8.43 -2.96 8.96
C GLU A 58 9.41 -2.89 10.14
N GLY A 59 9.42 -1.77 10.88
CA GLY A 59 10.21 -1.59 12.10
C GLY A 59 9.92 -2.65 13.16
N ARG A 60 8.64 -2.90 13.45
CA ARG A 60 8.19 -3.96 14.38
C ARG A 60 8.55 -5.37 13.91
N GLN A 61 8.74 -5.54 12.61
CA GLN A 61 9.22 -6.80 12.02
C GLN A 61 10.76 -6.86 11.94
N GLY A 62 11.46 -5.84 12.42
CA GLY A 62 12.91 -5.72 12.39
C GLY A 62 13.47 -5.54 10.98
N PHE A 63 12.68 -4.99 10.06
CA PHE A 63 13.02 -4.81 8.65
C PHE A 63 13.55 -6.08 7.98
N LYS A 64 12.99 -7.24 8.36
CA LYS A 64 13.33 -8.53 7.75
C LYS A 64 12.96 -8.54 6.28
N THR A 65 13.61 -9.41 5.52
CA THR A 65 13.23 -9.64 4.11
C THR A 65 12.84 -11.08 3.91
N SER A 66 11.90 -11.28 2.99
CA SER A 66 11.39 -12.60 2.61
C SER A 66 11.43 -12.72 1.10
N ARG A 67 11.74 -13.93 0.60
CA ARG A 67 11.58 -14.28 -0.82
C ARG A 67 10.14 -14.68 -1.16
N ILE A 68 9.33 -14.93 -0.14
CA ILE A 68 7.91 -15.28 -0.28
C ILE A 68 7.14 -13.98 -0.56
N SER A 69 6.13 -14.07 -1.42
CA SER A 69 5.22 -12.97 -1.70
C SER A 69 4.17 -12.83 -0.59
N ILE A 70 3.65 -11.62 -0.40
CA ILE A 70 2.50 -11.39 0.48
C ILE A 70 1.27 -12.20 0.06
N GLY A 71 0.55 -12.71 1.07
CA GLY A 71 -0.72 -13.42 0.91
C GLY A 71 -0.61 -14.87 0.44
N PRO A 72 -1.75 -15.56 0.30
CA PRO A 72 -1.79 -16.92 -0.22
C PRO A 72 -1.34 -16.98 -1.68
N GLN A 73 -0.87 -18.13 -2.14
CA GLN A 73 -0.42 -18.33 -3.52
C GLN A 73 -1.48 -17.92 -4.55
N SER A 74 -2.77 -18.15 -4.25
CA SER A 74 -3.91 -17.74 -5.09
C SER A 74 -4.02 -16.23 -5.29
N ALA A 75 -3.61 -15.42 -4.30
CA ALA A 75 -3.57 -13.97 -4.46
C ALA A 75 -2.40 -13.52 -5.35
N GLY A 76 -1.35 -14.33 -5.49
CA GLY A 76 -0.23 -14.08 -6.40
C GLY A 76 -0.67 -13.98 -7.86
N ASP A 77 -1.63 -14.82 -8.26
CA ASP A 77 -2.16 -14.86 -9.64
C ASP A 77 -3.12 -13.69 -9.94
N LEU A 78 -3.66 -13.06 -8.91
CA LEU A 78 -4.58 -11.92 -9.02
C LEU A 78 -3.85 -10.57 -9.05
N ARG A 79 -2.55 -10.56 -8.78
CA ARG A 79 -1.72 -9.35 -8.72
C ARG A 79 -1.73 -8.62 -10.07
N PRO A 80 -1.79 -7.27 -10.09
CA PRO A 80 -1.62 -6.49 -11.30
C PRO A 80 -0.32 -6.85 -12.04
N ALA A 81 -0.41 -7.00 -13.36
CA ALA A 81 0.71 -7.46 -14.19
C ALA A 81 1.94 -6.55 -14.08
N GLU A 82 1.72 -5.26 -13.86
CA GLU A 82 2.72 -4.22 -13.64
C GLU A 82 3.62 -4.55 -12.44
N VAL A 83 3.01 -4.99 -11.33
CA VAL A 83 3.75 -5.40 -10.13
C VAL A 83 4.53 -6.68 -10.41
N GLY A 84 3.93 -7.64 -11.11
CA GLY A 84 4.62 -8.86 -11.54
C GLY A 84 5.85 -8.56 -12.41
N ASN A 85 5.71 -7.62 -13.35
CA ASN A 85 6.80 -7.19 -14.23
C ASN A 85 7.91 -6.47 -13.47
N TRP A 86 7.56 -5.60 -12.51
CA TRP A 86 8.52 -4.94 -11.64
C TRP A 86 9.32 -5.91 -10.77
N LEU A 87 8.65 -6.91 -10.19
CA LEU A 87 9.30 -7.96 -9.41
C LEU A 87 10.27 -8.79 -10.26
N LYS A 88 9.88 -9.17 -11.48
CA LYS A 88 10.75 -9.88 -12.44
C LYS A 88 11.99 -9.05 -12.83
N ARG A 89 11.88 -7.72 -12.80
CA ARG A 89 12.98 -6.78 -13.04
C ARG A 89 13.79 -6.45 -11.77
N GLY A 90 13.64 -7.24 -10.71
CA GLY A 90 14.40 -7.06 -9.48
C GLY A 90 14.02 -5.82 -8.69
N ARG A 91 12.78 -5.32 -8.86
CA ARG A 91 12.27 -4.10 -8.19
C ARG A 91 13.04 -2.83 -8.55
N HIS A 92 13.42 -2.70 -9.82
CA HIS A 92 14.18 -1.54 -10.31
C HIS A 92 13.44 -0.22 -10.01
N VAL A 93 14.16 0.75 -9.42
CA VAL A 93 13.59 2.03 -8.97
C VAL A 93 13.03 2.88 -10.12
N GLU A 94 13.67 2.81 -11.28
CA GLU A 94 13.27 3.58 -12.47
C GLU A 94 12.10 2.96 -13.24
N TYR A 95 11.63 1.77 -12.84
CA TYR A 95 10.51 1.15 -13.52
C TYR A 95 9.21 1.88 -13.16
N VAL A 96 8.59 2.44 -14.19
CA VAL A 96 7.24 3.00 -14.14
C VAL A 96 6.42 2.35 -15.26
N PRO A 97 5.23 1.81 -14.97
CA PRO A 97 4.35 1.26 -16.00
C PRO A 97 3.97 2.32 -17.04
N GLU A 98 4.16 1.98 -18.32
CA GLU A 98 3.72 2.81 -19.44
C GLU A 98 2.23 2.58 -19.71
N LEU A 99 1.38 3.20 -18.89
CA LEU A 99 -0.08 3.05 -19.01
C LEU A 99 -0.74 4.34 -19.53
N GLY A 100 -1.63 4.17 -20.49
CA GLY A 100 -2.46 5.23 -21.03
C GLY A 100 -3.76 5.40 -20.25
N ARG A 101 -4.49 6.48 -20.55
CA ARG A 101 -5.79 6.79 -19.94
C ARG A 101 -6.79 5.62 -19.95
N LYS A 102 -6.80 4.83 -21.04
CA LYS A 102 -7.69 3.68 -21.23
C LYS A 102 -7.38 2.51 -20.28
N ASP A 103 -6.13 2.41 -19.81
CA ASP A 103 -5.63 1.27 -19.04
C ASP A 103 -5.81 1.48 -17.52
N LEU A 104 -5.96 2.74 -17.08
CA LEU A 104 -6.03 3.10 -15.65
C LEU A 104 -7.24 2.52 -14.92
N LYS A 105 -8.36 2.32 -15.62
CA LYS A 105 -9.51 1.65 -15.02
C LYS A 105 -9.16 0.19 -14.70
N SER A 106 -8.56 -0.52 -15.65
CA SER A 106 -8.16 -1.92 -15.48
C SER A 106 -7.10 -2.09 -14.39
N LEU A 107 -6.16 -1.15 -14.27
CA LEU A 107 -5.20 -1.14 -13.17
C LEU A 107 -5.91 -1.05 -11.82
N GLY A 108 -6.81 -0.06 -11.65
CA GLY A 108 -7.57 0.09 -10.40
C GLY A 108 -8.46 -1.12 -10.08
N ASP A 109 -9.16 -1.65 -11.09
CA ASP A 109 -10.00 -2.85 -10.93
C ASP A 109 -9.17 -4.07 -10.49
N SER A 110 -8.03 -4.32 -11.17
CA SER A 110 -7.13 -5.43 -10.83
C SER A 110 -6.49 -5.26 -9.46
N TRP A 111 -6.17 -4.02 -9.06
CA TRP A 111 -5.66 -3.72 -7.73
C TRP A 111 -6.69 -4.07 -6.66
N TRP A 112 -7.96 -3.69 -6.83
CA TRP A 112 -9.01 -4.02 -5.86
C TRP A 112 -9.26 -5.52 -5.75
N VAL A 113 -9.29 -6.24 -6.88
CA VAL A 113 -9.40 -7.71 -6.89
C VAL A 113 -8.26 -8.33 -6.09
N TRP A 114 -7.02 -7.89 -6.36
CA TRP A 114 -5.85 -8.38 -5.66
C TRP A 114 -5.88 -8.05 -4.17
N TRP A 115 -6.16 -6.79 -3.81
CA TRP A 115 -6.17 -6.32 -2.43
C TRP A 115 -7.21 -7.06 -1.58
N LYS A 116 -8.41 -7.29 -2.12
CA LYS A 116 -9.46 -8.07 -1.46
C LYS A 116 -9.05 -9.53 -1.25
N ALA A 117 -8.36 -10.13 -2.22
CA ALA A 117 -7.85 -11.49 -2.09
C ALA A 117 -6.69 -11.64 -1.09
N LEU A 118 -6.00 -10.54 -0.75
CA LEU A 118 -5.01 -10.50 0.31
C LEU A 118 -5.63 -10.35 1.70
N GLN A 119 -6.90 -9.92 1.80
CA GLN A 119 -7.56 -9.75 3.08
C GLN A 119 -7.91 -11.11 3.70
N LEU A 120 -7.96 -11.13 5.03
CA LEU A 120 -8.29 -12.31 5.79
C LEU A 120 -9.81 -12.57 5.79
N ASP A 121 -10.18 -13.83 5.95
CA ASP A 121 -11.58 -14.28 5.88
C ASP A 121 -12.49 -13.58 6.89
N TRP A 122 -11.97 -13.27 8.09
CA TRP A 122 -12.72 -12.56 9.13
C TRP A 122 -13.18 -11.16 8.68
N ARG A 123 -12.48 -10.57 7.70
CA ARG A 123 -12.86 -9.27 7.13
C ARG A 123 -14.08 -9.40 6.21
N GLY A 124 -14.30 -10.57 5.61
CA GLY A 124 -15.48 -10.87 4.80
C GLY A 124 -15.61 -10.09 3.49
N VAL A 125 -14.51 -9.56 2.95
CA VAL A 125 -14.55 -8.62 1.81
C VAL A 125 -14.33 -9.24 0.43
N SER A 126 -14.09 -10.55 0.35
CA SER A 126 -13.78 -11.23 -0.93
C SER A 126 -14.91 -11.12 -1.96
N GLY A 127 -16.17 -11.07 -1.50
CA GLY A 127 -17.36 -10.95 -2.35
C GLY A 127 -17.88 -9.53 -2.58
N VAL A 128 -17.20 -8.50 -2.07
CA VAL A 128 -17.65 -7.11 -2.21
C VAL A 128 -17.36 -6.59 -3.61
N ASP A 129 -18.36 -6.03 -4.30
CA ASP A 129 -18.17 -5.42 -5.61
C ASP A 129 -17.51 -4.04 -5.50
N GLY A 130 -16.51 -3.78 -6.35
CA GLY A 130 -15.83 -2.49 -6.41
C GLY A 130 -14.94 -2.21 -5.18
N CYS A 131 -15.03 -0.97 -4.68
CA CYS A 131 -14.20 -0.42 -3.61
C CYS A 131 -14.72 -0.84 -2.23
N LEU A 132 -13.82 -0.95 -1.26
CA LEU A 132 -14.20 -1.13 0.14
C LEU A 132 -14.48 0.23 0.78
N HIS A 133 -15.53 0.34 1.57
CA HIS A 133 -15.92 1.58 2.28
C HIS A 133 -15.71 1.43 3.79
N THR A 134 -15.99 2.48 4.57
CA THR A 134 -15.75 2.49 6.02
C THR A 134 -16.56 1.44 6.80
N ASP A 135 -17.69 1.00 6.26
CA ASP A 135 -18.48 -0.14 6.74
C ASP A 135 -17.78 -1.50 6.55
N HIS A 136 -16.70 -1.57 5.77
CA HIS A 136 -15.85 -2.75 5.59
C HIS A 136 -14.56 -2.67 6.43
N GLN A 137 -14.43 -1.64 7.27
CA GLN A 137 -13.33 -1.45 8.22
C GLN A 137 -13.73 -2.02 9.59
N ILE A 138 -14.16 -3.28 9.59
CA ILE A 138 -14.67 -3.98 10.77
C ILE A 138 -13.74 -5.15 11.08
N GLY A 139 -13.43 -5.33 12.36
CA GLY A 139 -12.75 -6.50 12.90
C GLY A 139 -11.48 -6.16 13.68
N ASP A 140 -11.12 -7.06 14.58
CA ASP A 140 -9.97 -7.04 15.48
C ASP A 140 -9.16 -8.35 15.38
N GLY A 141 -9.31 -9.07 14.27
CA GLY A 141 -8.59 -10.31 14.01
C GLY A 141 -7.09 -10.08 13.76
N GLU A 142 -6.30 -11.10 14.03
CA GLU A 142 -4.86 -11.10 13.74
C GLU A 142 -4.61 -10.95 12.25
N TRP A 143 -3.67 -10.09 11.86
CA TRP A 143 -3.38 -9.78 10.46
C TRP A 143 -2.49 -10.82 9.73
N GLU A 144 -2.09 -11.89 10.43
CA GLU A 144 -1.38 -13.07 9.93
C GLU A 144 -0.51 -12.84 8.67
N HIS A 145 -1.03 -13.23 7.50
CA HIS A 145 -0.32 -13.24 6.21
C HIS A 145 -0.10 -11.84 5.60
N LEU A 146 -0.82 -10.83 6.07
CA LEU A 146 -0.57 -9.43 5.72
C LEU A 146 0.55 -8.83 6.58
N TRP A 147 0.84 -9.42 7.74
CA TRP A 147 2.05 -9.14 8.54
C TRP A 147 3.27 -9.85 7.92
N HIS A 148 3.56 -9.50 6.67
CA HIS A 148 4.65 -10.09 5.89
C HIS A 148 5.77 -9.05 5.67
N PRO A 149 6.99 -9.31 6.16
CA PRO A 149 8.04 -8.30 6.12
C PRO A 149 8.73 -8.23 4.76
N GLY A 150 9.26 -7.05 4.48
CA GLY A 150 10.23 -6.86 3.42
C GLY A 150 9.66 -6.48 2.06
N ALA A 151 10.56 -6.44 1.07
CA ALA A 151 10.28 -5.91 -0.26
C ALA A 151 9.25 -6.69 -1.11
N ASN A 152 8.81 -7.87 -0.65
CA ASN A 152 7.74 -8.65 -1.28
C ASN A 152 6.42 -8.61 -0.47
N GLY A 153 6.43 -7.88 0.64
CA GLY A 153 5.30 -7.61 1.53
C GLY A 153 4.43 -6.45 1.04
N LEU A 154 3.98 -5.62 1.98
CA LEU A 154 3.13 -4.45 1.73
C LEU A 154 3.74 -3.45 0.75
N MET A 155 5.07 -3.39 0.62
CA MET A 155 5.75 -2.59 -0.43
C MET A 155 5.16 -2.84 -1.82
N THR A 156 4.79 -4.07 -2.14
CA THR A 156 4.23 -4.44 -3.45
C THR A 156 2.83 -3.88 -3.69
N VAL A 157 2.05 -3.72 -2.62
CA VAL A 157 0.72 -3.09 -2.65
C VAL A 157 0.88 -1.57 -2.82
N ILE A 158 1.78 -0.97 -2.03
CA ILE A 158 2.03 0.46 -2.00
C ILE A 158 2.63 0.94 -3.34
N ILE A 159 3.58 0.22 -3.94
CA ILE A 159 4.16 0.65 -5.22
C ILE A 159 3.12 0.68 -6.34
N CYS A 160 2.16 -0.25 -6.32
CA CYS A 160 1.07 -0.25 -7.28
C CYS A 160 0.14 0.95 -7.06
N LEU A 161 -0.17 1.28 -5.80
CA LEU A 161 -0.89 2.51 -5.45
C LEU A 161 -0.13 3.76 -5.89
N LYS A 162 1.20 3.80 -5.75
CA LYS A 162 2.02 4.92 -6.22
C LYS A 162 1.84 5.13 -7.72
N TRP A 163 2.06 4.09 -8.53
CA TRP A 163 1.90 4.19 -9.97
C TRP A 163 0.48 4.59 -10.35
N TRP A 164 -0.53 3.95 -9.76
CA TRP A 164 -1.93 4.27 -10.04
C TRP A 164 -2.24 5.74 -9.74
N GLY A 165 -1.85 6.22 -8.55
CA GLY A 165 -2.07 7.60 -8.10
C GLY A 165 -1.34 8.63 -8.97
N GLU A 166 -0.08 8.39 -9.31
CA GLU A 166 0.71 9.30 -10.15
C GLU A 166 0.14 9.36 -11.57
N LEU A 167 -0.17 8.21 -12.16
CA LEU A 167 -0.69 8.13 -13.51
C LEU A 167 -2.10 8.73 -13.62
N ILE A 168 -2.99 8.45 -12.66
CA ILE A 168 -4.34 9.00 -12.68
C ILE A 168 -4.33 10.51 -12.49
N THR A 169 -3.46 11.02 -11.62
CA THR A 169 -3.28 12.46 -11.42
C THR A 169 -2.71 13.12 -12.67
N LYS A 170 -1.69 12.51 -13.30
CA LYS A 170 -1.10 12.99 -14.56
C LYS A 170 -2.12 13.05 -15.70
N HIS A 171 -2.99 12.05 -15.83
CA HIS A 171 -3.92 11.94 -16.96
C HIS A 171 -5.24 12.69 -16.77
N TYR A 172 -5.70 12.91 -15.53
CA TYR A 172 -7.02 13.50 -15.24
C TYR A 172 -6.98 14.74 -14.35
N GLY A 173 -5.83 15.07 -13.77
CA GLY A 173 -5.67 16.16 -12.83
C GLY A 173 -5.99 15.77 -11.38
N MET A 174 -5.39 16.54 -10.48
CA MET A 174 -5.60 16.46 -9.03
C MET A 174 -7.06 16.71 -8.65
N GLY A 175 -7.59 15.91 -7.71
CA GLY A 175 -8.97 16.01 -7.23
C GLY A 175 -10.03 15.56 -8.25
N SER A 176 -9.64 14.93 -9.36
CA SER A 176 -10.61 14.45 -10.35
C SER A 176 -11.46 13.31 -9.79
N LEU A 177 -12.71 13.19 -10.23
CA LEU A 177 -13.62 12.11 -9.78
C LEU A 177 -13.07 10.70 -10.08
N ARG A 178 -12.10 10.58 -11.00
CA ARG A 178 -11.42 9.33 -11.33
C ARG A 178 -10.49 8.88 -10.19
N MET A 179 -10.01 9.82 -9.37
CA MET A 179 -9.12 9.53 -8.23
C MET A 179 -9.84 8.90 -7.04
N ARG A 180 -11.16 9.02 -6.93
CA ARG A 180 -11.91 8.54 -5.75
C ARG A 180 -11.64 7.06 -5.41
N SER A 181 -11.56 6.20 -6.42
CA SER A 181 -11.26 4.79 -6.18
C SER A 181 -9.84 4.56 -5.64
N TRP A 182 -8.88 5.40 -6.06
CA TRP A 182 -7.52 5.39 -5.52
C TRP A 182 -7.46 5.96 -4.10
N GLU A 183 -8.19 7.05 -3.83
CA GLU A 183 -8.28 7.65 -2.49
C GLU A 183 -8.85 6.62 -1.48
N THR A 184 -9.95 5.97 -1.84
CA THR A 184 -10.54 4.89 -1.04
C THR A 184 -9.57 3.71 -0.85
N ALA A 185 -8.77 3.38 -1.85
CA ALA A 185 -7.76 2.33 -1.73
C ALA A 185 -6.65 2.72 -0.73
N VAL A 186 -6.16 3.96 -0.78
CA VAL A 186 -5.17 4.47 0.19
C VAL A 186 -5.74 4.47 1.59
N GLU A 187 -6.99 4.94 1.77
CA GLU A 187 -7.66 4.96 3.08
C GLU A 187 -7.81 3.56 3.69
N ASP A 188 -8.08 2.56 2.83
CA ASP A 188 -8.24 1.17 3.23
C ASP A 188 -6.92 0.52 3.64
N VAL A 189 -5.86 0.69 2.84
CA VAL A 189 -4.52 0.19 3.20
C VAL A 189 -4.01 0.88 4.48
N LEU A 190 -4.23 2.19 4.59
CA LEU A 190 -3.88 2.93 5.79
C LEU A 190 -4.65 2.40 7.01
N TRP A 191 -5.91 2.01 6.87
CA TRP A 191 -6.69 1.45 7.97
C TRP A 191 -6.08 0.11 8.42
N VAL A 192 -5.78 -0.78 7.47
CA VAL A 192 -5.12 -2.06 7.75
C VAL A 192 -3.80 -1.85 8.48
N MET A 193 -2.93 -0.94 8.00
CA MET A 193 -1.64 -0.69 8.63
C MET A 193 -1.76 -0.03 10.02
N THR A 194 -2.74 0.87 10.21
CA THR A 194 -3.02 1.41 11.53
C THR A 194 -3.46 0.31 12.49
N SER A 195 -4.37 -0.58 12.08
CA SER A 195 -4.82 -1.69 12.91
C SER A 195 -3.71 -2.70 13.22
N MET A 196 -2.76 -2.89 12.31
CA MET A 196 -1.57 -3.72 12.52
C MET A 196 -0.63 -3.19 13.60
N VAL A 197 -0.56 -1.86 13.78
CA VAL A 197 0.35 -1.24 14.74
C VAL A 197 -0.32 -0.64 15.98
N SER A 198 -1.65 -0.75 16.07
CA SER A 198 -2.42 -0.38 17.25
C SER A 198 -2.20 -1.38 18.37
#